data_AF-A0A934GHI3-F1
#
_entry.id   AF-A0A934GHI3-F1
#
_cell.length_a   1.000
_cell.length_b   1.000
_cell.length_c   1.000
_cell.angle_alpha   90.00
_cell.angle_beta   90.00
_cell.angle_gamma   90.00
#
_symmetry.space_group_name_H-M   'P 1'
#
loop_
_entity.id
_entity.type
_entity.pdbx_description
1 polymer ?
#
loop_
_entity_poly.entity_id
_entity_poly.type
_entity_poly.pdbx_seq_one_letter_code
_entity_poly.pdbx_strand_id
1 'polypeptide(L)'
;MKLRFITSKIENQFFFIANLSEWHFSCRLDYNQAWIEETGALSNEEKRKLKVFASILQKHGFTYDKNGKTKYIGKYFYCYSEEKAWEELGKNITKKEALRIKNVFKIFEPRFEKTWNPQELAARVKTIQSFTKEKRWKELVQRVNILFGGPAITKKIFIVVLISPLAGEGVTAAGSANNGDQCITYEIPKLKNGGWERDYSMGVLAHEIAHALFSKKGGEKEIAKIIKKENIPAHIKGFPTSAVSVINEAITESFIPLGYLGQKYAGRDLAPLLLDNSDKGWLTEEKTKKERGINYRNIRKYLIWQLYPLAVIYGRQSKSIDAYFIRQAVLLLKNALGK
;
A
#
# COMPACT_ATOMS: atom_id res chain seq x y z
N MET A 1 15.17 -13.76 1.49
CA MET A 1 14.38 -13.12 0.42
C MET A 1 15.22 -12.06 -0.27
N LYS A 2 15.21 -11.99 -1.61
CA LYS A 2 15.90 -10.95 -2.38
C LYS A 2 14.90 -9.86 -2.79
N LEU A 3 15.23 -8.60 -2.52
CA LEU A 3 14.46 -7.45 -2.99
C LEU A 3 15.04 -6.98 -4.34
N ARG A 4 14.20 -6.88 -5.38
CA ARG A 4 14.60 -6.32 -6.68
C ARG A 4 13.85 -5.03 -6.93
N PHE A 5 14.57 -3.93 -6.88
CA PHE A 5 14.05 -2.63 -7.26
C PHE A 5 13.98 -2.55 -8.80
N ILE A 6 12.83 -2.14 -9.30
CA ILE A 6 12.55 -1.87 -10.71
C ILE A 6 12.20 -0.39 -10.82
N THR A 7 12.71 0.23 -11.87
CA THR A 7 12.42 1.60 -12.25
C THR A 7 12.20 1.64 -13.74
N SER A 8 11.11 2.25 -14.20
CA SER A 8 10.87 2.51 -15.61
C SER A 8 10.19 3.87 -15.81
N LYS A 9 10.25 4.38 -17.03
CA LYS A 9 9.54 5.60 -17.41
C LYS A 9 8.04 5.36 -17.46
N ILE A 10 7.63 4.25 -18.08
CA ILE A 10 6.22 3.93 -18.31
C ILE A 10 5.42 3.71 -17.02
N GLU A 11 6.02 3.09 -15.98
CA GLU A 11 5.36 2.94 -14.67
C GLU A 11 5.13 4.28 -13.98
N ASN A 12 6.11 5.18 -14.06
CA ASN A 12 6.03 6.50 -13.44
C ASN A 12 5.06 7.41 -14.19
N GLN A 13 5.02 7.31 -15.52
CA GLN A 13 4.02 8.01 -16.34
C GLN A 13 2.61 7.49 -16.06
N PHE A 14 2.42 6.17 -15.95
CA PHE A 14 1.14 5.60 -15.54
C PHE A 14 0.73 6.12 -14.16
N PHE A 15 1.63 6.09 -13.19
CA PHE A 15 1.39 6.57 -11.83
C PHE A 15 0.97 8.05 -11.82
N PHE A 16 1.70 8.90 -12.53
CA PHE A 16 1.41 10.32 -12.70
C PHE A 16 -0.01 10.56 -13.24
N ILE A 17 -0.36 9.91 -14.36
CA ILE A 17 -1.66 10.07 -15.02
C ILE A 17 -2.79 9.49 -14.15
N ALA A 18 -2.57 8.30 -13.57
CA ALA A 18 -3.55 7.65 -12.71
C ALA A 18 -3.87 8.51 -11.49
N ASN A 19 -2.86 9.10 -10.88
CA ASN A 19 -3.05 9.92 -9.70
C ASN A 19 -3.76 11.25 -10.04
N LEU A 20 -3.34 11.95 -11.11
CA LEU A 20 -4.02 13.15 -11.63
C LEU A 20 -5.48 12.91 -12.04
N SER A 21 -5.84 11.68 -12.42
CA SER A 21 -7.20 11.35 -12.81
C SER A 21 -8.18 11.24 -11.64
N GLU A 22 -7.67 11.17 -10.40
CA GLU A 22 -8.46 11.08 -9.16
C GLU A 22 -9.54 10.00 -9.20
N TRP A 23 -9.27 8.91 -9.92
CA TRP A 23 -10.24 7.87 -10.22
C TRP A 23 -10.63 7.03 -8.98
N HIS A 24 -9.82 7.06 -7.93
CA HIS A 24 -9.98 6.26 -6.72
C HIS A 24 -9.54 7.04 -5.47
N PHE A 25 -10.05 6.65 -4.29
CA PHE A 25 -9.72 7.29 -3.00
C PHE A 25 -8.24 7.19 -2.61
N SER A 26 -7.48 6.30 -3.26
CA SER A 26 -6.04 6.13 -3.01
C SER A 26 -5.18 7.13 -3.79
N CYS A 27 -5.75 7.90 -4.71
CA CYS A 27 -5.05 9.01 -5.35
C CYS A 27 -4.68 10.06 -4.29
N ARG A 28 -3.53 10.71 -4.48
CA ARG A 28 -2.88 11.62 -3.54
C ARG A 28 -3.07 13.05 -4.03
N LEU A 29 -4.02 13.77 -3.42
CA LEU A 29 -4.35 15.13 -3.82
C LEU A 29 -3.16 16.11 -3.68
N ASP A 30 -2.33 15.90 -2.67
CA ASP A 30 -1.06 16.60 -2.46
C ASP A 30 -0.04 16.35 -3.58
N TYR A 31 -0.03 15.16 -4.19
CA TYR A 31 0.84 14.87 -5.34
C TYR A 31 0.34 15.62 -6.57
N ASN A 32 -0.97 15.58 -6.79
CA ASN A 32 -1.61 16.30 -7.88
C ASN A 32 -1.36 17.81 -7.76
N GLN A 33 -1.50 18.37 -6.57
CA GLN A 33 -1.21 19.78 -6.31
C GLN A 33 0.25 20.11 -6.65
N ALA A 34 1.22 19.36 -6.13
CA ALA A 34 2.64 19.60 -6.40
C ALA A 34 2.98 19.53 -7.89
N TRP A 35 2.45 18.53 -8.62
CA TRP A 35 2.66 18.43 -10.07
C TRP A 35 2.00 19.56 -10.85
N ILE A 36 0.82 20.04 -10.44
CA ILE A 36 0.14 21.17 -11.10
C ILE A 36 0.88 22.48 -10.83
N GLU A 37 1.41 22.67 -9.63
CA GLU A 37 2.28 23.82 -9.30
C GLU A 37 3.53 23.82 -10.18
N GLU A 38 4.15 22.66 -10.40
CA GLU A 38 5.36 22.52 -11.23
C GLU A 38 5.07 22.66 -12.73
N THR A 39 3.96 22.12 -13.22
CA THR A 39 3.71 21.97 -14.67
C THR A 39 2.65 22.92 -15.24
N GLY A 40 1.97 23.69 -14.39
CA GLY A 40 0.89 24.62 -14.72
C GLY A 40 -0.50 23.96 -14.73
N ALA A 41 -1.55 24.76 -14.91
CA ALA A 41 -2.92 24.25 -14.92
C ALA A 41 -3.18 23.22 -16.04
N LEU A 42 -4.12 22.29 -15.80
CA LEU A 42 -4.59 21.36 -16.83
C LEU A 42 -5.38 22.08 -17.91
N SER A 43 -5.06 21.80 -19.17
CA SER A 43 -5.86 22.21 -20.33
C SER A 43 -7.24 21.53 -20.33
N ASN A 44 -8.17 22.09 -21.11
CA ASN A 44 -9.50 21.48 -21.29
C ASN A 44 -9.43 20.09 -21.90
N GLU A 45 -8.47 19.85 -22.81
CA GLU A 45 -8.25 18.53 -23.38
C GLU A 45 -7.76 17.53 -22.33
N GLU A 46 -6.74 17.89 -21.56
CA GLU A 46 -6.20 17.04 -20.48
C GLU A 46 -7.29 16.66 -19.47
N LYS A 47 -8.09 17.62 -18.99
CA LYS A 47 -9.22 17.37 -18.07
C LYS A 47 -10.21 16.36 -18.66
N ARG A 48 -10.58 16.51 -19.94
CA ARG A 48 -11.48 15.58 -20.65
C ARG A 48 -10.88 14.18 -20.73
N LYS A 49 -9.57 14.07 -21.02
CA LYS A 49 -8.88 12.79 -21.15
C LYS A 49 -8.71 12.08 -19.82
N LEU A 50 -8.44 12.80 -18.73
CA LEU A 50 -8.40 12.25 -17.37
C LEU A 50 -9.76 11.66 -16.97
N LYS A 51 -10.88 12.34 -17.28
CA LYS A 51 -12.22 11.77 -17.03
C LYS A 51 -12.45 10.46 -17.78
N VAL A 52 -12.04 10.38 -19.05
CA VAL A 52 -12.11 9.14 -19.84
C VAL A 52 -11.23 8.06 -19.23
N PHE A 53 -10.00 8.41 -18.82
CA PHE A 53 -9.07 7.48 -18.21
C PHE A 53 -9.59 6.95 -16.87
N ALA A 54 -10.06 7.84 -16.00
CA ALA A 54 -10.66 7.50 -14.71
C ALA A 54 -11.83 6.53 -14.86
N SER A 55 -12.74 6.78 -15.80
CA SER A 55 -13.86 5.88 -16.09
C SER A 55 -13.41 4.48 -16.50
N ILE A 56 -12.34 4.37 -17.31
CA ILE A 56 -11.77 3.08 -17.68
C ILE A 56 -11.15 2.40 -16.45
N LEU A 57 -10.37 3.11 -15.63
CA LEU A 57 -9.77 2.54 -14.42
C LEU A 57 -10.84 2.07 -13.42
N GLN A 58 -11.90 2.85 -13.21
CA GLN A 58 -13.02 2.51 -12.32
C GLN A 58 -13.76 1.25 -12.79
N LYS A 59 -13.95 1.08 -14.11
CA LYS A 59 -14.59 -0.11 -14.68
C LYS A 59 -13.85 -1.40 -14.33
N HIS A 60 -12.51 -1.36 -14.30
CA HIS A 60 -11.68 -2.53 -13.98
C HIS A 60 -11.37 -2.65 -12.47
N GLY A 61 -11.32 -1.52 -11.77
CA GLY A 61 -11.23 -1.42 -10.31
C GLY A 61 -9.91 -1.93 -9.71
N PHE A 62 -9.86 -2.01 -8.38
CA PHE A 62 -8.79 -2.67 -7.59
C PHE A 62 -9.17 -4.10 -7.16
N THR A 63 -10.16 -4.69 -7.81
CA THR A 63 -10.71 -5.99 -7.40
C THR A 63 -9.92 -7.16 -7.97
N TYR A 64 -10.15 -8.35 -7.41
CA TYR A 64 -9.63 -9.60 -7.96
C TYR A 64 -10.71 -10.30 -8.80
N ASP A 65 -10.30 -11.05 -9.82
CA ASP A 65 -11.17 -11.94 -10.56
C ASP A 65 -11.49 -13.22 -9.77
N LYS A 66 -12.34 -14.09 -10.33
CA LYS A 66 -12.74 -15.37 -9.71
C LYS A 66 -11.57 -16.33 -9.45
N ASN A 67 -10.44 -16.12 -10.13
CA ASN A 67 -9.22 -16.92 -9.98
C ASN A 67 -8.22 -16.24 -9.03
N GLY A 68 -8.59 -15.13 -8.39
CA GLY A 68 -7.71 -14.37 -7.50
C GLY A 68 -6.69 -13.51 -8.24
N LYS A 69 -6.85 -13.23 -9.53
CA LYS A 69 -5.96 -12.31 -10.27
C LYS A 69 -6.49 -10.88 -10.18
N THR A 70 -5.64 -9.94 -9.81
CA THR A 70 -6.01 -8.51 -9.79
C THR A 70 -6.50 -8.04 -11.15
N LYS A 71 -7.63 -7.32 -11.20
CA LYS A 71 -8.17 -6.65 -12.40
C LYS A 71 -7.58 -5.25 -12.59
N TYR A 72 -6.80 -4.79 -11.62
CA TYR A 72 -6.20 -3.47 -11.66
C TYR A 72 -5.30 -3.30 -12.88
N ILE A 73 -5.60 -2.29 -13.70
CA ILE A 73 -4.87 -2.00 -14.95
C ILE A 73 -3.40 -1.65 -14.68
N GLY A 74 -3.09 -1.04 -13.53
CA GLY A 74 -1.71 -0.65 -13.20
C GLY A 74 -0.73 -1.82 -13.21
N LYS A 75 -1.19 -3.04 -12.90
CA LYS A 75 -0.35 -4.25 -12.94
C LYS A 75 0.36 -4.45 -14.28
N TYR A 76 -0.23 -4.02 -15.40
CA TYR A 76 0.38 -4.18 -16.73
C TYR A 76 1.59 -3.27 -16.91
N PHE A 77 1.57 -2.09 -16.31
CA PHE A 77 2.66 -1.12 -16.36
C PHE A 77 3.70 -1.39 -15.26
N TYR A 78 3.30 -1.97 -14.13
CA TYR A 78 4.17 -2.24 -12.99
C TYR A 78 4.86 -3.60 -13.05
N CYS A 79 4.21 -4.63 -13.58
CA CYS A 79 4.71 -6.01 -13.49
C CYS A 79 5.35 -6.53 -14.79
N TYR A 80 5.25 -5.79 -15.89
CA TYR A 80 5.78 -6.18 -17.21
C TYR A 80 6.80 -5.15 -17.69
N SER A 81 7.66 -5.57 -18.63
CA SER A 81 8.56 -4.64 -19.31
C SER A 81 7.77 -3.68 -20.18
N GLU A 82 8.38 -2.54 -20.54
CA GLU A 82 7.73 -1.50 -21.35
C GLU A 82 7.26 -2.03 -22.70
N GLU A 83 8.03 -2.92 -23.32
CA GLU A 83 7.68 -3.56 -24.60
C GLU A 83 6.44 -4.44 -24.46
N LYS A 84 6.28 -5.11 -23.31
CA LYS A 84 5.18 -6.07 -23.05
C LYS A 84 3.96 -5.43 -22.42
N ALA A 85 4.11 -4.29 -21.73
CA ALA A 85 3.03 -3.65 -20.97
C ALA A 85 1.80 -3.39 -21.85
N TRP A 86 2.02 -2.84 -23.05
CA TRP A 86 0.95 -2.53 -23.99
C TRP A 86 0.33 -3.77 -24.64
N GLU A 87 1.14 -4.79 -24.91
CA GLU A 87 0.67 -6.07 -25.45
C GLU A 87 -0.25 -6.76 -24.45
N GLU A 88 0.21 -6.90 -23.20
CA GLU A 88 -0.53 -7.57 -22.13
C GLU A 88 -1.79 -6.80 -21.73
N LEU A 89 -1.74 -5.46 -21.71
CA LEU A 89 -2.93 -4.63 -21.55
C LEU A 89 -3.95 -4.94 -22.67
N GLY A 90 -3.50 -4.94 -23.93
CA GLY A 90 -4.35 -5.17 -25.10
C GLY A 90 -5.04 -6.53 -25.14
N LYS A 91 -4.45 -7.56 -24.52
CA LYS A 91 -5.06 -8.89 -24.37
C LYS A 91 -6.22 -8.94 -23.36
N ASN A 92 -6.28 -7.98 -22.44
CA ASN A 92 -7.17 -8.04 -21.27
C ASN A 92 -8.25 -6.94 -21.23
N ILE A 93 -8.19 -5.96 -22.13
CA ILE A 93 -9.21 -4.91 -22.28
C ILE A 93 -9.62 -4.77 -23.74
N THR A 94 -10.68 -4.02 -24.01
CA THR A 94 -11.11 -3.82 -25.41
C THR A 94 -10.08 -3.01 -26.19
N LYS A 95 -9.93 -3.27 -27.50
CA LYS A 95 -9.06 -2.49 -28.40
C LYS A 95 -9.33 -0.97 -28.31
N LYS A 96 -10.61 -0.59 -28.15
CA LYS A 96 -11.04 0.81 -27.98
C LYS A 96 -10.53 1.42 -26.67
N GLU A 97 -10.58 0.69 -25.56
CA GLU A 97 -10.03 1.15 -24.27
C GLU A 97 -8.50 1.25 -24.32
N ALA A 98 -7.82 0.25 -24.88
CA ALA A 98 -6.37 0.27 -25.03
C ALA A 98 -5.90 1.48 -25.85
N LEU A 99 -6.57 1.77 -26.97
CA LEU A 99 -6.28 2.95 -27.79
C LEU A 99 -6.53 4.26 -27.02
N ARG A 100 -7.61 4.33 -26.23
CA ARG A 100 -7.90 5.51 -25.38
C ARG A 100 -6.81 5.72 -24.34
N ILE A 101 -6.35 4.67 -23.67
CA ILE A 101 -5.27 4.76 -22.68
C ILE A 101 -3.97 5.23 -23.35
N LYS A 102 -3.57 4.63 -24.48
CA LYS A 102 -2.39 5.08 -25.25
C LYS A 102 -2.47 6.56 -25.62
N ASN A 103 -3.65 7.02 -26.06
CA ASN A 103 -3.87 8.43 -26.38
C ASN A 103 -3.76 9.33 -25.14
N VAL A 104 -4.19 8.88 -23.95
CA VAL A 104 -3.99 9.65 -22.71
C VAL A 104 -2.50 9.76 -22.38
N PHE A 105 -1.73 8.67 -22.49
CA PHE A 105 -0.28 8.70 -22.28
C PHE A 105 0.39 9.71 -23.20
N LYS A 106 0.10 9.66 -24.50
CA LYS A 106 0.65 10.61 -25.48
C LYS A 106 0.32 12.06 -25.16
N ILE A 107 -0.91 12.36 -24.71
CA ILE A 107 -1.33 13.73 -24.38
C ILE A 107 -0.61 14.25 -23.13
N PHE A 108 -0.39 13.38 -22.14
CA PHE A 108 0.26 13.75 -20.88
C PHE A 108 1.79 13.64 -20.92
N GLU A 109 2.37 13.02 -21.95
CA GLU A 109 3.82 12.87 -22.10
C GLU A 109 4.58 14.21 -21.99
N PRO A 110 4.21 15.29 -22.73
CA PRO A 110 4.93 16.57 -22.61
C PRO A 110 4.90 17.17 -21.20
N ARG A 111 3.83 16.92 -20.43
CA ARG A 111 3.72 17.36 -19.04
C ARG A 111 4.56 16.49 -18.12
N PHE A 112 4.49 15.18 -18.29
CA PHE A 112 5.27 14.22 -17.52
C PHE A 112 6.78 14.41 -17.73
N GLU A 113 7.24 14.72 -18.94
CA GLU A 113 8.67 15.00 -19.19
C GLU A 113 9.22 16.16 -18.35
N LYS A 114 8.37 17.12 -17.94
CA LYS A 114 8.81 18.23 -17.08
C LYS A 114 9.14 17.79 -15.67
N THR A 115 8.44 16.76 -15.16
CA THR A 115 8.63 16.23 -13.79
C THR A 115 9.53 14.99 -13.78
N TRP A 116 9.78 14.40 -14.95
CA TRP A 116 10.58 13.19 -15.09
C TRP A 116 12.08 13.49 -14.99
N ASN A 117 12.69 13.04 -13.89
CA ASN A 117 14.12 13.14 -13.68
C ASN A 117 14.71 11.74 -13.37
N PRO A 118 15.25 11.03 -14.38
CA PRO A 118 15.76 9.67 -14.18
C PRO A 118 17.01 9.64 -13.29
N GLN A 119 17.83 10.68 -13.28
CA GLN A 119 19.00 10.79 -12.42
C GLN A 119 18.59 10.91 -10.95
N GLU A 120 17.58 11.72 -10.66
CA GLU A 120 17.02 11.85 -9.32
C GLU A 120 16.40 10.53 -8.85
N LEU A 121 15.60 9.87 -9.71
CA LEU A 121 15.06 8.55 -9.41
C LEU A 121 16.17 7.54 -9.07
N ALA A 122 17.21 7.47 -9.89
CA ALA A 122 18.34 6.59 -9.66
C ALA A 122 19.03 6.88 -8.31
N ALA A 123 19.19 8.15 -7.95
CA ALA A 123 19.73 8.56 -6.66
C ALA A 123 18.83 8.13 -5.48
N ARG A 124 17.51 8.37 -5.57
CA ARG A 124 16.53 7.95 -4.54
C ARG A 124 16.52 6.43 -4.37
N VAL A 125 16.57 5.67 -5.47
CA VAL A 125 16.63 4.19 -5.45
C VAL A 125 17.92 3.71 -4.80
N LYS A 126 19.07 4.29 -5.15
CA LYS A 126 20.36 3.95 -4.53
C LYS A 126 20.33 4.19 -3.02
N THR A 127 19.73 5.31 -2.58
CA THR A 127 19.55 5.64 -1.16
C THR A 127 18.73 4.57 -0.45
N ILE A 128 17.55 4.22 -0.95
CA ILE A 128 16.70 3.19 -0.32
C ILE A 128 17.36 1.80 -0.36
N GLN A 129 18.02 1.45 -1.47
CA GLN A 129 18.80 0.22 -1.54
C GLN A 129 19.90 0.17 -0.48
N SER A 130 20.57 1.29 -0.19
CA SER A 130 21.57 1.35 0.87
C SER A 130 20.95 1.05 2.24
N PHE A 131 19.75 1.58 2.52
CA PHE A 131 19.05 1.31 3.78
C PHE A 131 18.69 -0.17 3.89
N THR A 132 18.22 -0.79 2.80
CA THR A 132 17.88 -2.23 2.80
C THR A 132 19.09 -3.14 3.04
N LYS A 133 20.33 -2.62 2.91
CA LYS A 133 21.56 -3.37 3.20
C LYS A 133 21.97 -3.33 4.66
N GLU A 134 21.44 -2.40 5.45
CA GLU A 134 21.73 -2.32 6.89
C GLU A 134 21.21 -3.54 7.64
N LYS A 135 21.93 -3.94 8.68
CA LYS A 135 21.61 -5.14 9.48
C LYS A 135 20.19 -5.10 10.04
N ARG A 136 19.79 -3.98 10.68
CA ARG A 136 18.44 -3.81 11.26
C ARG A 136 17.30 -4.01 10.25
N TRP A 137 17.46 -3.48 9.04
CA TRP A 137 16.42 -3.57 8.01
C TRP A 137 16.40 -4.95 7.35
N LYS A 138 17.56 -5.60 7.17
CA LYS A 138 17.62 -7.00 6.76
C LYS A 138 16.91 -7.91 7.76
N GLU A 139 17.15 -7.70 9.05
CA GLU A 139 16.51 -8.44 10.13
C GLU A 139 15.00 -8.19 10.15
N LEU A 140 14.54 -6.93 10.04
CA LEU A 140 13.11 -6.62 9.91
C LEU A 140 12.46 -7.40 8.76
N VAL A 141 13.06 -7.35 7.56
CA VAL A 141 12.53 -8.04 6.38
C VAL A 141 12.50 -9.56 6.59
N GLN A 142 13.49 -10.14 7.27
CA GLN A 142 13.47 -11.56 7.66
C GLN A 142 12.34 -11.87 8.64
N ARG A 143 12.11 -11.01 9.64
CA ARG A 143 10.99 -11.17 10.58
C ARG A 143 9.64 -11.08 9.87
N VAL A 144 9.47 -10.11 8.97
CA VAL A 144 8.27 -10.00 8.15
C VAL A 144 8.05 -11.26 7.31
N ASN A 145 9.10 -11.82 6.72
CA ASN A 145 9.01 -13.09 6.00
C ASN A 145 8.55 -14.25 6.90
N ILE A 146 9.06 -14.36 8.12
CA ILE A 146 8.65 -15.40 9.07
C ILE A 146 7.19 -15.24 9.47
N LEU A 147 6.78 -14.02 9.86
CA LEU A 147 5.43 -13.73 10.34
C LEU A 147 4.36 -13.87 9.23
N PHE A 148 4.61 -13.29 8.07
CA PHE A 148 3.61 -13.15 7.01
C PHE A 148 3.80 -14.13 5.85
N GLY A 149 5.00 -14.67 5.61
CA GLY A 149 5.24 -15.66 4.57
C GLY A 149 5.17 -17.12 5.05
N GLY A 150 5.44 -17.37 6.34
CA GLY A 150 5.54 -18.72 6.89
C GLY A 150 6.82 -19.46 6.42
N PRO A 151 6.86 -20.81 6.47
CA PRO A 151 8.04 -21.59 6.12
C PRO A 151 8.38 -21.55 4.61
N ALA A 152 7.40 -21.25 3.75
CA ALA A 152 7.62 -21.11 2.32
C ALA A 152 8.22 -19.73 2.00
N ILE A 153 9.55 -19.67 1.91
CA ILE A 153 10.26 -18.41 1.65
C ILE A 153 10.00 -17.95 0.21
N THR A 154 9.38 -16.78 0.05
CA THR A 154 9.41 -16.07 -1.23
C THR A 154 10.85 -15.71 -1.56
N LYS A 155 11.37 -16.31 -2.63
CA LYS A 155 12.77 -16.10 -3.04
C LYS A 155 13.00 -14.64 -3.47
N LYS A 156 12.00 -13.98 -4.06
CA LYS A 156 12.13 -12.65 -4.66
C LYS A 156 10.84 -11.82 -4.55
N ILE A 157 10.97 -10.55 -4.19
CA ILE A 157 9.92 -9.54 -4.30
C ILE A 157 10.42 -8.43 -5.23
N PHE A 158 9.56 -8.01 -6.15
CA PHE A 158 9.77 -6.89 -7.04
C PHE A 158 9.20 -5.62 -6.42
N ILE A 159 10.02 -4.58 -6.34
CA ILE A 159 9.68 -3.28 -5.79
C ILE A 159 9.72 -2.29 -6.94
N VAL A 160 8.56 -1.90 -7.44
CA VAL A 160 8.39 -0.88 -8.48
C VAL A 160 8.50 0.48 -7.81
N VAL A 161 9.52 1.25 -8.16
CA VAL A 161 9.78 2.54 -7.51
C VAL A 161 9.12 3.66 -8.28
N LEU A 162 8.22 4.35 -7.61
CA LEU A 162 7.47 5.49 -8.14
C LEU A 162 8.01 6.78 -7.51
N ILE A 163 8.15 7.83 -8.31
CA ILE A 163 8.59 9.14 -7.84
C ILE A 163 7.41 9.87 -7.20
N SER A 164 7.51 10.14 -5.90
CA SER A 164 6.64 11.12 -5.25
C SER A 164 7.19 12.53 -5.49
N PRO A 165 6.34 13.53 -5.85
CA PRO A 165 6.78 14.91 -6.01
C PRO A 165 7.08 15.61 -4.67
N LEU A 166 6.68 15.01 -3.56
CA LEU A 166 6.80 15.64 -2.25
C LEU A 166 8.26 15.66 -1.76
N ALA A 167 8.57 16.70 -1.01
CA ALA A 167 9.85 16.93 -0.37
C ALA A 167 9.67 17.71 0.93
N GLY A 168 10.63 17.58 1.84
CA GLY A 168 10.67 18.36 3.08
C GLY A 168 10.43 17.52 4.33
N GLU A 169 10.19 18.23 5.44
CA GLU A 169 9.99 17.65 6.76
C GLU A 169 8.62 17.00 6.89
N GLY A 170 8.57 15.83 7.54
CA GLY A 170 7.35 15.05 7.71
C GLY A 170 6.88 14.29 6.47
N VAL A 171 7.58 14.40 5.33
CA VAL A 171 7.26 13.68 4.09
C VAL A 171 7.86 12.27 4.12
N THR A 172 7.01 11.26 3.97
CA THR A 172 7.41 9.85 4.00
C THR A 172 7.05 9.11 2.72
N ALA A 173 7.67 7.95 2.50
CA ALA A 173 7.25 7.04 1.45
C ALA A 173 5.82 6.53 1.64
N ALA A 174 5.21 6.12 0.54
CA ALA A 174 3.95 5.40 0.49
C ALA A 174 4.12 4.13 -0.36
N GLY A 175 3.10 3.28 -0.42
CA GLY A 175 3.17 2.06 -1.24
C GLY A 175 1.84 1.37 -1.43
N SER A 176 1.86 0.30 -2.22
CA SER A 176 0.73 -0.59 -2.42
C SER A 176 1.17 -1.99 -2.87
N ALA A 177 0.49 -3.02 -2.37
CA ALA A 177 0.71 -4.43 -2.74
C ALA A 177 -0.38 -5.01 -3.66
N ASN A 178 -1.14 -4.19 -4.41
CA ASN A 178 -2.29 -4.65 -5.21
C ASN A 178 -1.95 -5.15 -6.64
N ASN A 179 -0.66 -5.35 -6.94
CA ASN A 179 -0.17 -5.67 -8.29
C ASN A 179 0.13 -7.18 -8.50
N GLY A 180 -0.19 -8.00 -7.51
CA GLY A 180 0.04 -9.44 -7.47
C GLY A 180 1.04 -9.85 -6.38
N ASP A 181 1.09 -11.16 -6.10
CA ASP A 181 1.73 -11.78 -4.91
C ASP A 181 3.23 -11.51 -4.71
N GLN A 182 3.90 -10.83 -5.65
CA GLN A 182 5.34 -10.56 -5.61
C GLN A 182 5.71 -9.17 -6.13
N CYS A 183 4.74 -8.31 -6.43
CA CYS A 183 4.98 -6.99 -6.97
C CYS A 183 4.32 -5.94 -6.10
N ILE A 184 5.15 -5.06 -5.53
CA ILE A 184 4.69 -3.92 -4.73
C ILE A 184 5.14 -2.62 -5.41
N THR A 185 4.34 -1.58 -5.32
CA THR A 185 4.76 -0.22 -5.65
C THR A 185 5.24 0.48 -4.38
N TYR A 186 6.29 1.27 -4.53
CA TYR A 186 6.89 2.04 -3.45
C TYR A 186 7.17 3.46 -3.93
N GLU A 187 6.36 4.39 -3.43
CA GLU A 187 6.37 5.81 -3.76
C GLU A 187 7.41 6.51 -2.90
N ILE A 188 8.51 6.96 -3.50
CA ILE A 188 9.67 7.48 -2.77
C ILE A 188 9.76 9.00 -2.97
N PRO A 189 9.53 9.81 -1.91
CA PRO A 189 9.73 11.25 -1.95
C PRO A 189 11.21 11.62 -1.83
N LYS A 190 11.52 12.93 -1.88
CA LYS A 190 12.84 13.43 -1.51
C LYS A 190 12.97 13.48 0.01
N LEU A 191 13.42 12.37 0.58
CA LEU A 191 13.59 12.24 2.04
C LEU A 191 14.68 13.17 2.57
N LYS A 192 14.40 13.85 3.69
CA LYS A 192 15.41 14.56 4.48
C LYS A 192 16.38 13.54 5.11
N ASN A 193 17.67 13.83 5.07
CA ASN A 193 18.67 12.97 5.68
C ASN A 193 18.54 12.97 7.21
N GLY A 194 18.65 11.79 7.82
CA GLY A 194 18.70 11.69 9.28
C GLY A 194 17.44 12.22 9.97
N GLY A 195 16.26 11.81 9.48
CA GLY A 195 14.94 12.06 10.08
C GLY A 195 14.23 10.75 10.49
N TRP A 196 13.10 10.84 11.20
CA TRP A 196 12.23 9.68 11.48
C TRP A 196 11.54 9.18 10.20
N GLU A 197 11.39 10.07 9.22
CA GLU A 197 10.76 9.84 7.92
C GLU A 197 11.44 8.70 7.18
N ARG A 198 12.77 8.59 7.32
CA ARG A 198 13.56 7.49 6.80
C ARG A 198 13.11 6.14 7.37
N ASP A 199 13.07 6.05 8.70
CA ASP A 199 12.76 4.80 9.40
C ASP A 199 11.29 4.41 9.18
N TYR A 200 10.39 5.39 9.18
CA TYR A 200 9.00 5.20 8.80
C TYR A 200 8.85 4.71 7.36
N SER A 201 9.58 5.31 6.41
CA SER A 201 9.56 4.89 5.00
C SER A 201 10.02 3.44 4.84
N MET A 202 11.06 3.02 5.56
CA MET A 202 11.48 1.62 5.59
C MET A 202 10.43 0.70 6.22
N GLY A 203 9.71 1.18 7.24
CA GLY A 203 8.53 0.51 7.80
C GLY A 203 7.41 0.34 6.77
N VAL A 204 7.14 1.36 5.94
CA VAL A 204 6.15 1.31 4.85
C VAL A 204 6.55 0.26 3.81
N LEU A 205 7.83 0.22 3.41
CA LEU A 205 8.30 -0.83 2.50
C LEU A 205 8.06 -2.23 3.09
N ALA A 206 8.37 -2.41 4.37
CA ALA A 206 8.14 -3.67 5.07
C ALA A 206 6.64 -4.01 5.16
N HIS A 207 5.78 -3.01 5.34
CA HIS A 207 4.32 -3.15 5.39
C HIS A 207 3.77 -3.69 4.06
N GLU A 208 4.19 -3.14 2.92
CA GLU A 208 3.78 -3.66 1.61
C GLU A 208 4.32 -5.06 1.34
N ILE A 209 5.57 -5.35 1.78
CA ILE A 209 6.14 -6.70 1.73
C ILE A 209 5.29 -7.69 2.54
N ALA A 210 4.82 -7.29 3.74
CA ALA A 210 3.98 -8.13 4.58
C ALA A 210 2.66 -8.47 3.89
N HIS A 211 2.00 -7.50 3.26
CA HIS A 211 0.79 -7.74 2.46
C HIS A 211 1.03 -8.74 1.34
N ALA A 212 2.08 -8.54 0.52
CA ALA A 212 2.39 -9.44 -0.59
C ALA A 212 2.65 -10.89 -0.11
N LEU A 213 3.38 -11.05 0.98
CA LEU A 213 3.67 -12.36 1.58
C LEU A 213 2.43 -13.02 2.17
N PHE A 214 1.64 -12.24 2.91
CA PHE A 214 0.40 -12.71 3.53
C PHE A 214 -0.58 -13.19 2.47
N SER A 215 -0.68 -12.44 1.37
CA SER A 215 -1.51 -12.78 0.23
C SER A 215 -1.11 -14.09 -0.42
N LYS A 216 0.19 -14.22 -0.70
CA LYS A 216 0.75 -15.44 -1.29
C LYS A 216 0.51 -16.70 -0.46
N LYS A 217 0.52 -16.60 0.87
CA LYS A 217 0.21 -17.75 1.76
C LYS A 217 -1.29 -17.98 1.96
N GLY A 218 -2.16 -17.22 1.31
CA GLY A 218 -3.62 -17.35 1.41
C GLY A 218 -4.22 -16.69 2.65
N GLY A 219 -3.55 -15.68 3.23
CA GLY A 219 -3.99 -15.00 4.45
C GLY A 219 -5.38 -14.38 4.35
N GLU A 220 -5.71 -13.69 3.26
CA GLU A 220 -7.04 -13.08 3.06
C GLU A 220 -8.13 -14.13 2.86
N LYS A 221 -7.80 -15.29 2.29
CA LYS A 221 -8.74 -16.43 2.20
C LYS A 221 -9.08 -16.95 3.59
N GLU A 222 -8.09 -17.07 4.48
CA GLU A 222 -8.31 -17.48 5.86
C GLU A 222 -9.09 -16.41 6.64
N ILE A 223 -8.79 -15.12 6.44
CA ILE A 223 -9.61 -14.02 7.00
C ILE A 223 -11.06 -14.15 6.53
N ALA A 224 -11.31 -14.30 5.23
CA ALA A 224 -12.66 -14.39 4.67
C ALA A 224 -13.44 -15.60 5.24
N LYS A 225 -12.77 -16.74 5.40
CA LYS A 225 -13.34 -17.94 6.03
C LYS A 225 -13.76 -17.68 7.48
N ILE A 226 -12.91 -17.02 8.27
CA ILE A 226 -13.20 -16.72 9.67
C ILE A 226 -14.28 -15.63 9.79
N ILE A 227 -14.27 -14.59 8.95
CA ILE A 227 -15.33 -13.57 8.85
C ILE A 227 -16.69 -14.22 8.60
N LYS A 228 -16.75 -15.17 7.65
CA LYS A 228 -17.98 -15.93 7.36
C LYS A 228 -18.42 -16.75 8.57
N LYS A 229 -17.49 -17.45 9.25
CA LYS A 229 -17.78 -18.25 10.44
C LYS A 229 -18.33 -17.40 11.60
N GLU A 230 -17.81 -16.19 11.78
CA GLU A 230 -18.18 -15.27 12.86
C GLU A 230 -19.37 -14.35 12.49
N ASN A 231 -20.01 -14.57 11.33
CA ASN A 231 -21.17 -13.83 10.82
C ASN A 231 -20.95 -12.31 10.66
N ILE A 232 -19.73 -11.90 10.31
CA ILE A 232 -19.43 -10.50 10.01
C ILE A 232 -19.79 -10.19 8.55
N PRO A 233 -20.49 -9.08 8.26
CA PRO A 233 -20.75 -8.67 6.87
C PRO A 233 -19.46 -8.47 6.08
N ALA A 234 -19.42 -8.96 4.84
CA ALA A 234 -18.26 -8.78 3.95
C ALA A 234 -17.98 -7.29 3.67
N HIS A 235 -19.03 -6.47 3.63
CA HIS A 235 -18.98 -5.01 3.54
C HIS A 235 -19.66 -4.38 4.75
N ILE A 236 -18.96 -3.48 5.42
CA ILE A 236 -19.46 -2.75 6.58
C ILE A 236 -19.94 -1.37 6.10
N LYS A 237 -21.17 -1.00 6.47
CA LYS A 237 -21.74 0.30 6.09
C LYS A 237 -20.83 1.44 6.56
N GLY A 238 -20.51 2.37 5.65
CA GLY A 238 -19.65 3.52 5.93
C GLY A 238 -18.15 3.24 5.82
N PHE A 239 -17.74 2.03 5.45
CA PHE A 239 -16.34 1.71 5.22
C PHE A 239 -16.03 1.74 3.71
N PRO A 240 -14.88 2.30 3.30
CA PRO A 240 -14.51 2.35 1.88
C PRO A 240 -14.01 0.99 1.35
N THR A 241 -13.75 0.02 2.22
CA THR A 241 -13.16 -1.28 1.88
C THR A 241 -13.93 -2.44 2.51
N SER A 242 -13.61 -3.67 2.07
CA SER A 242 -14.17 -4.89 2.66
C SER A 242 -13.70 -5.12 4.10
N ALA A 243 -14.45 -5.91 4.87
CA ALA A 243 -14.04 -6.35 6.20
C ALA A 243 -12.73 -7.17 6.16
N VAL A 244 -12.50 -7.94 5.08
CA VAL A 244 -11.24 -8.65 4.86
C VAL A 244 -10.06 -7.67 4.80
N SER A 245 -10.21 -6.59 4.02
CA SER A 245 -9.19 -5.54 3.90
C SER A 245 -8.95 -4.85 5.24
N VAL A 246 -10.01 -4.53 6.00
CA VAL A 246 -9.89 -3.90 7.34
C VAL A 246 -9.05 -4.77 8.28
N ILE A 247 -9.35 -6.07 8.34
CA ILE A 247 -8.63 -7.01 9.19
C ILE A 247 -7.19 -7.20 8.71
N ASN A 248 -6.98 -7.34 7.41
CA ASN A 248 -5.64 -7.50 6.84
C ASN A 248 -4.75 -6.29 7.19
N GLU A 249 -5.27 -5.08 7.01
CA GLU A 249 -4.59 -3.85 7.39
C GLU A 249 -4.31 -3.78 8.90
N ALA A 250 -5.28 -4.10 9.75
CA ALA A 250 -5.09 -4.08 11.20
C ALA A 250 -4.03 -5.09 11.67
N ILE A 251 -4.03 -6.29 11.10
CA ILE A 251 -3.00 -7.31 11.37
C ILE A 251 -1.63 -6.76 10.96
N THR A 252 -1.48 -6.27 9.73
CA THR A 252 -0.18 -5.76 9.25
C THR A 252 0.30 -4.55 10.06
N GLU A 253 -0.58 -3.57 10.32
CA GLU A 253 -0.25 -2.36 11.08
C GLU A 253 0.08 -2.60 12.55
N SER A 254 -0.44 -3.68 13.16
CA SER A 254 -0.04 -4.10 14.51
C SER A 254 1.45 -4.47 14.61
N PHE A 255 2.10 -4.77 13.48
CA PHE A 255 3.55 -5.01 13.41
C PHE A 255 4.32 -3.83 12.79
N ILE A 256 3.85 -3.24 11.69
CA ILE A 256 4.57 -2.24 10.85
C ILE A 256 3.60 -1.36 10.04
N PRO A 257 3.89 -0.07 9.78
CA PRO A 257 5.15 0.64 10.07
C PRO A 257 5.30 1.10 11.51
N LEU A 258 4.19 1.26 12.25
CA LEU A 258 4.21 1.83 13.60
C LEU A 258 4.06 0.80 14.73
N GLY A 259 3.66 -0.43 14.40
CA GLY A 259 3.50 -1.52 15.35
C GLY A 259 4.80 -2.04 15.96
N TYR A 260 4.73 -3.22 16.60
CA TYR A 260 5.82 -3.75 17.42
C TYR A 260 7.18 -3.83 16.69
N LEU A 261 7.20 -4.35 15.45
CA LEU A 261 8.46 -4.48 14.71
C LEU A 261 8.96 -3.11 14.20
N GLY A 262 8.05 -2.22 13.82
CA GLY A 262 8.38 -0.85 13.45
C GLY A 262 9.21 -0.15 14.52
N GLN A 263 8.70 -0.19 15.76
CA GLN A 263 9.41 0.37 16.92
C GLN A 263 10.74 -0.34 17.20
N LYS A 264 10.75 -1.68 17.14
CA LYS A 264 11.93 -2.48 17.46
C LYS A 264 13.13 -2.19 16.54
N TYR A 265 12.88 -1.95 15.25
CA TYR A 265 13.94 -1.80 14.25
C TYR A 265 14.18 -0.36 13.80
N ALA A 266 13.29 0.57 14.14
CA ALA A 266 13.61 1.98 14.05
C ALA A 266 14.80 2.30 14.97
N GLY A 267 15.73 3.10 14.46
CA GLY A 267 16.91 3.59 15.17
C GLY A 267 16.64 4.93 15.84
N ARG A 268 15.39 5.34 15.79
CA ARG A 268 14.83 6.53 16.43
C ARG A 268 13.53 6.13 17.07
N ASP A 269 13.19 6.88 18.10
CA ASP A 269 11.93 6.69 18.77
C ASP A 269 10.78 7.09 17.84
N LEU A 270 10.06 6.08 17.33
CA LEU A 270 8.78 6.27 16.65
C LEU A 270 7.64 6.27 17.69
N ALA A 271 7.94 6.23 19.00
CA ALA A 271 6.93 6.24 20.04
C ALA A 271 6.03 7.47 19.99
N PRO A 272 6.46 8.70 19.64
CA PRO A 272 5.51 9.81 19.52
C PRO A 272 4.40 9.53 18.50
N LEU A 273 4.73 8.87 17.37
CA LEU A 273 3.75 8.46 16.37
C LEU A 273 2.90 7.27 16.83
N LEU A 274 3.47 6.37 17.63
CA LEU A 274 2.73 5.23 18.20
C LEU A 274 1.82 5.65 19.35
N LEU A 275 2.27 6.53 20.24
CA LEU A 275 1.53 7.10 21.36
C LEU A 275 0.38 7.92 20.81
N ASP A 276 0.61 8.79 19.81
CA ASP A 276 -0.48 9.49 19.12
C ASP A 276 -1.51 8.50 18.53
N ASN A 277 -1.06 7.37 17.99
CA ASN A 277 -2.00 6.34 17.51
C ASN A 277 -2.67 5.54 18.63
N SER A 278 -1.99 5.32 19.76
CA SER A 278 -2.49 4.59 20.92
C SER A 278 -3.51 5.45 21.68
N ASP A 279 -3.21 6.73 21.90
CA ASP A 279 -4.11 7.73 22.48
C ASP A 279 -5.35 7.86 21.60
N LYS A 280 -5.17 7.97 20.28
CA LYS A 280 -6.31 7.96 19.33
C LYS A 280 -7.05 6.62 19.35
N GLY A 281 -6.36 5.51 19.61
CA GLY A 281 -6.95 4.17 19.78
C GLY A 281 -7.82 4.08 21.03
N TRP A 282 -7.33 4.56 22.17
CA TRP A 282 -8.05 4.64 23.44
C TRP A 282 -9.24 5.60 23.38
N LEU A 283 -9.04 6.81 22.85
CA LEU A 283 -10.14 7.76 22.60
C LEU A 283 -11.18 7.16 21.66
N THR A 284 -10.74 6.40 20.66
CA THR A 284 -11.67 5.66 19.79
C THR A 284 -12.42 4.59 20.56
N GLU A 285 -11.76 3.81 21.41
CA GLU A 285 -12.42 2.80 22.22
C GLU A 285 -13.53 3.42 23.08
N GLU A 286 -13.22 4.50 23.78
CA GLU A 286 -14.22 5.23 24.57
C GLU A 286 -15.40 5.66 23.70
N LYS A 287 -15.11 6.22 22.53
CA LYS A 287 -16.14 6.65 21.58
C LYS A 287 -16.97 5.48 21.06
N THR A 288 -16.33 4.37 20.69
CA THR A 288 -16.98 3.14 20.23
C THR A 288 -17.89 2.54 21.32
N LYS A 289 -17.49 2.63 22.60
CA LYS A 289 -18.33 2.23 23.73
C LYS A 289 -19.54 3.16 23.94
N LYS A 290 -19.40 4.46 23.64
CA LYS A 290 -20.42 5.51 23.91
C LYS A 290 -21.37 5.78 22.71
N GLU A 291 -20.92 5.64 21.47
CA GLU A 291 -21.66 6.04 20.25
C GLU A 291 -21.84 4.89 19.25
N ARG A 292 -23.02 4.80 18.60
CA ARG A 292 -23.35 3.78 17.58
C ARG A 292 -22.84 4.10 16.15
N GLY A 293 -21.88 5.01 15.99
CA GLY A 293 -21.38 5.47 14.70
C GLY A 293 -19.86 5.35 14.57
N ILE A 294 -19.37 4.23 14.04
CA ILE A 294 -17.93 3.99 13.90
C ILE A 294 -17.50 4.28 12.48
N ASN A 295 -16.57 5.23 12.30
CA ASN A 295 -15.93 5.45 11.01
C ASN A 295 -14.73 4.51 10.82
N TYR A 296 -14.37 4.26 9.56
CA TYR A 296 -13.29 3.34 9.17
C TYR A 296 -11.92 3.67 9.82
N ARG A 297 -11.56 4.95 9.93
CA ARG A 297 -10.25 5.36 10.43
C ARG A 297 -10.10 5.05 11.92
N ASN A 298 -11.17 5.27 12.67
CA ASN A 298 -11.21 5.03 14.10
C ASN A 298 -11.15 3.53 14.38
N ILE A 299 -11.98 2.71 13.74
CA ILE A 299 -11.97 1.26 13.98
C ILE A 299 -10.59 0.66 13.74
N ARG A 300 -9.86 1.10 12.70
CA ARG A 300 -8.55 0.57 12.36
C ARG A 300 -7.55 0.82 13.50
N LYS A 301 -7.53 2.05 14.04
CA LYS A 301 -6.70 2.40 15.20
C LYS A 301 -7.05 1.59 16.44
N TYR A 302 -8.33 1.42 16.72
CA TYR A 302 -8.81 0.59 17.81
C TYR A 302 -8.32 -0.87 17.68
N LEU A 303 -8.48 -1.48 16.50
CA LEU A 303 -8.03 -2.85 16.24
C LEU A 303 -6.52 -3.00 16.42
N ILE A 304 -5.74 -2.06 15.88
CA ILE A 304 -4.26 -2.09 15.99
C ILE A 304 -3.84 -2.03 17.46
N TRP A 305 -4.44 -1.13 18.23
CA TRP A 305 -4.15 -0.99 19.66
C TRP A 305 -4.47 -2.27 20.43
N GLN A 306 -5.66 -2.86 20.21
CA GLN A 306 -6.07 -4.12 20.83
C GLN A 306 -5.21 -5.33 20.40
N LEU A 307 -4.72 -5.34 19.17
CA LEU A 307 -3.85 -6.40 18.65
C LEU A 307 -2.40 -6.27 19.11
N TYR A 308 -1.97 -5.09 19.59
CA TYR A 308 -0.56 -4.82 19.88
C TYR A 308 0.06 -5.83 20.87
N PRO A 309 -0.57 -6.19 22.01
CA PRO A 309 0.01 -7.20 22.92
C PRO A 309 0.22 -8.55 22.24
N LEU A 310 -0.74 -8.99 21.42
CA LEU A 310 -0.63 -10.24 20.67
C LEU A 310 0.47 -10.17 19.60
N ALA A 311 0.61 -9.03 18.93
CA ALA A 311 1.69 -8.76 17.98
C ALA A 311 3.07 -8.83 18.66
N VAL A 312 3.22 -8.32 19.88
CA VAL A 312 4.45 -8.45 20.68
C VAL A 312 4.78 -9.92 20.93
N ILE A 313 3.81 -10.73 21.34
CA ILE A 313 4.00 -12.17 21.60
C ILE A 313 4.48 -12.87 20.32
N TYR A 314 3.76 -12.71 19.21
CA TYR A 314 4.10 -13.35 17.93
C TYR A 314 5.46 -12.88 17.40
N GLY A 315 5.74 -11.58 17.50
CA GLY A 315 6.99 -10.98 17.06
C GLY A 315 8.21 -11.46 17.85
N ARG A 316 8.08 -11.64 19.18
CA ARG A 316 9.15 -12.18 20.04
C ARG A 316 9.40 -13.67 19.78
N GLN A 317 8.32 -14.44 19.61
CA GLN A 317 8.40 -15.88 19.37
C GLN A 317 8.76 -16.24 17.93
N SER A 318 8.81 -15.26 17.01
CA SER A 318 8.98 -15.52 15.57
C SER A 318 7.87 -16.42 15.02
N LYS A 319 6.67 -16.31 15.57
CA LYS A 319 5.54 -17.19 15.24
C LYS A 319 4.82 -16.66 14.00
N SER A 320 4.71 -17.47 12.95
CA SER A 320 3.89 -17.11 11.78
C SER A 320 2.45 -16.77 12.19
N ILE A 321 1.88 -15.73 11.59
CA ILE A 321 0.46 -15.41 11.73
C ILE A 321 -0.35 -16.62 11.25
N ASP A 322 -1.19 -17.11 12.16
CA ASP A 322 -2.01 -18.32 12.05
C ASP A 322 -3.50 -18.00 12.24
N ALA A 323 -4.35 -19.02 12.18
CA ALA A 323 -5.80 -18.87 12.33
C ALA A 323 -6.20 -18.30 13.69
N TYR A 324 -5.42 -18.53 14.75
CA TYR A 324 -5.68 -17.96 16.06
C TYR A 324 -5.54 -16.43 16.04
N PHE A 325 -4.41 -15.92 15.53
CA PHE A 325 -4.19 -14.47 15.43
C PHE A 325 -5.28 -13.80 14.59
N ILE A 326 -5.59 -14.39 13.42
CA ILE A 326 -6.63 -13.88 12.53
C ILE A 326 -7.98 -13.86 13.23
N ARG A 327 -8.34 -14.93 13.95
CA ARG A 327 -9.60 -14.98 14.70
C ARG A 327 -9.67 -13.92 15.78
N GLN A 328 -8.59 -13.64 16.50
CA GLN A 328 -8.58 -12.55 17.48
C GLN A 328 -8.87 -11.20 16.81
N ALA A 329 -8.24 -10.90 15.67
CA ALA A 329 -8.51 -9.68 14.91
C ALA A 329 -9.99 -9.59 14.45
N VAL A 330 -10.55 -10.70 13.96
CA VAL A 330 -11.96 -10.79 13.52
C VAL A 330 -12.92 -10.57 14.69
N LEU A 331 -12.67 -11.19 15.85
CA LEU A 331 -13.51 -11.03 17.04
C LEU A 331 -13.46 -9.60 17.58
N LEU A 332 -12.30 -8.94 17.55
CA LEU A 332 -12.19 -7.53 17.92
C LEU A 332 -13.04 -6.63 17.02
N LEU A 333 -13.04 -6.89 15.70
CA LEU A 333 -13.92 -6.16 14.77
C LEU A 333 -15.39 -6.45 15.05
N LYS A 334 -15.75 -7.71 15.30
CA LYS A 334 -17.13 -8.11 15.64
C LYS A 334 -17.64 -7.35 16.88
N ASN A 335 -16.85 -7.36 17.96
CA ASN A 335 -17.18 -6.69 19.20
C ASN A 335 -17.36 -5.18 18.99
N ALA A 336 -16.46 -4.56 18.23
CA ALA A 336 -16.57 -3.15 17.91
C ALA A 336 -17.82 -2.81 17.09
N LEU A 337 -18.29 -3.71 16.23
CA LEU A 337 -19.55 -3.54 15.49
C LEU A 337 -20.80 -3.79 16.34
N GLY A 338 -20.66 -4.15 17.62
CA GLY A 338 -21.77 -4.43 18.54
C GLY A 338 -22.54 -5.71 18.19
N LYS A 339 -21.85 -6.75 17.72
CA LYS A 339 -22.43 -8.01 17.23
C LYS A 339 -21.95 -9.26 17.95
#